data_AF-A0A2W7B442-F1
#
_entry.id   AF-A0A2W7B442-F1
#
_cell.length_a   1.000
_cell.length_b   1.000
_cell.length_c   1.000
_cell.angle_alpha   90.00
_cell.angle_beta   90.00
_cell.angle_gamma   90.00
#
_symmetry.space_group_name_H-M   'P 1'
#
loop_
_entity.id
_entity.type
_entity.pdbx_description
1 polymer ?
#
loop_
_entity_poly.entity_id
_entity_poly.type
_entity_poly.pdbx_seq_one_letter_code
_entity_poly.pdbx_strand_id
1 'polypeptide(L)'
;MINLKKSPTLFSITFSLAIATITNLGASIAWAGDPFRTTNPRNIDSKTEAAFIAIFREGNYKQARQFLDQATEGGSNEPLVYAMKASLYYDSANLEEMRVYADKTLQTAEKLKEKDPLRGNLYLAVGHFMEGAYLLKKGSYLEAVSKTGQVFDYLETASKIDPNDPEFNLLRGYLDLFLSKYTPFSQSEQVIVRFEKYASPNYLKNRALTTTYRDLKKYDKAMEYMDKAIAETPENPELQYLKGQLLRLQGRANKNLDQLKASQSYFEMAKQKEDQLPQSVVIQVNHEYNAVKDEIQKLEANPNLSEF
;
A
#
# COMPACT_ATOMS: atom_id res chain seq x y z
N MET A 1 58.97 22.78 25.83
CA MET A 1 59.20 23.08 24.39
C MET A 1 58.15 24.10 23.94
N ILE A 2 58.52 25.04 23.07
CA ILE A 2 57.60 26.03 22.48
C ILE A 2 57.72 25.93 20.95
N ASN A 3 56.57 25.70 20.30
CA ASN A 3 56.10 26.24 19.01
C ASN A 3 57.13 26.60 17.91
N LEU A 4 56.91 26.11 16.66
CA LEU A 4 56.55 26.95 15.49
C LEU A 4 56.59 26.21 14.12
N LYS A 5 55.46 26.25 13.39
CA LYS A 5 55.25 26.37 11.92
C LYS A 5 56.01 25.39 10.95
N LYS A 6 55.41 24.92 9.85
CA LYS A 6 54.76 25.70 8.77
C LYS A 6 53.69 24.91 7.97
N SER A 7 52.83 25.67 7.29
CA SER A 7 52.12 25.35 6.03
C SER A 7 52.62 26.32 4.93
N PRO A 8 52.18 26.30 3.65
CA PRO A 8 51.16 25.49 2.94
C PRO A 8 51.82 24.67 1.78
N THR A 9 51.28 24.32 0.59
CA THR A 9 50.11 24.79 -0.21
C THR A 9 49.65 23.77 -1.28
N LEU A 10 48.39 23.96 -1.72
CA LEU A 10 47.70 23.53 -2.96
C LEU A 10 48.51 23.00 -4.17
N PHE A 11 47.96 21.97 -4.83
CA PHE A 11 47.34 22.15 -6.17
C PHE A 11 46.20 21.12 -6.39
N SER A 12 45.31 21.38 -7.36
CA SER A 12 44.09 20.62 -7.63
C SER A 12 44.04 20.05 -9.06
N ILE A 13 43.40 18.88 -9.22
CA ILE A 13 42.80 18.45 -10.49
C ILE A 13 41.40 17.94 -10.18
N THR A 14 40.40 18.55 -10.83
CA THR A 14 39.01 18.08 -10.84
C THR A 14 38.82 16.99 -11.89
N PHE A 15 37.87 16.08 -11.65
CA PHE A 15 37.18 15.44 -12.76
C PHE A 15 35.67 15.52 -12.54
N SER A 16 34.99 16.18 -13.46
CA SER A 16 33.56 16.45 -13.37
C SER A 16 32.78 15.23 -13.85
N LEU A 17 31.92 14.67 -13.02
CA LEU A 17 30.74 13.96 -13.54
C LEU A 17 29.68 15.02 -13.85
N ALA A 18 29.24 15.07 -15.10
CA ALA A 18 28.29 16.08 -15.54
C ALA A 18 26.94 15.87 -14.85
N ILE A 19 26.49 16.87 -14.08
CA ILE A 19 25.06 17.00 -13.80
C ILE A 19 24.41 17.27 -15.16
N ALA A 20 23.68 16.28 -15.67
CA ALA A 20 22.84 16.45 -16.85
C ALA A 20 21.65 17.35 -16.46
N THR A 21 21.89 18.66 -16.41
CA THR A 21 20.85 19.67 -16.29
C THR A 21 19.99 19.61 -17.55
N ILE A 22 18.93 18.78 -17.51
CA ILE A 22 17.81 18.92 -18.43
C ILE A 22 17.13 20.24 -18.05
N THR A 23 17.65 21.33 -18.63
CA THR A 23 17.01 22.65 -18.62
C THR A 23 15.76 22.57 -19.48
N ASN A 24 14.71 21.97 -18.94
CA ASN A 24 13.39 22.01 -19.54
C ASN A 24 12.91 23.47 -19.44
N LEU A 25 13.22 24.27 -20.46
CA LEU A 25 12.88 25.69 -20.56
C LEU A 25 11.39 25.86 -20.93
N GLY A 26 10.57 25.35 -20.03
CA GLY A 26 9.13 25.48 -19.95
C GLY A 26 8.79 25.26 -18.50
N ALA A 27 8.51 26.35 -17.77
CA ALA A 27 8.36 26.33 -16.33
C ALA A 27 7.01 25.74 -15.90
N SER A 28 6.81 24.46 -16.16
CA SER A 28 5.97 23.64 -15.30
C SER A 28 6.55 23.72 -13.89
N ILE A 29 5.84 24.39 -12.99
CA ILE A 29 5.99 24.21 -11.55
C ILE A 29 6.08 22.70 -11.30
N ALA A 30 6.99 22.25 -10.42
CA ALA A 30 7.01 20.86 -10.00
C ALA A 30 5.81 20.61 -9.07
N TRP A 31 4.62 20.49 -9.66
CA TRP A 31 3.43 19.96 -9.00
C TRP A 31 3.80 18.58 -8.47
N ALA A 32 3.63 18.35 -7.18
CA ALA A 32 3.75 17.01 -6.62
C ALA A 32 2.62 16.13 -7.18
N GLY A 33 2.97 14.90 -7.52
CA GLY A 33 2.16 14.04 -8.36
C GLY A 33 0.90 13.55 -7.67
N ASP A 34 -0.22 13.63 -8.37
CA ASP A 34 -1.38 12.80 -8.11
C ASP A 34 -1.03 11.34 -8.46
N PRO A 35 -0.89 10.42 -7.49
CA PRO A 35 -0.47 9.06 -7.78
C PRO A 35 -1.57 8.21 -8.43
N PHE A 36 -2.79 8.76 -8.55
CA PHE A 36 -3.96 8.09 -9.10
C PHE A 36 -4.27 8.58 -10.53
N ARG A 37 -4.14 9.88 -10.81
CA ARG A 37 -4.61 10.53 -12.06
C ARG A 37 -3.48 10.99 -12.97
N THR A 38 -3.39 10.38 -14.15
CA THR A 38 -2.53 10.86 -15.25
C THR A 38 -3.14 12.01 -16.05
N THR A 39 -4.45 12.25 -15.92
CA THR A 39 -5.19 13.32 -16.61
C THR A 39 -5.91 14.18 -15.55
N ASN A 40 -5.75 15.50 -15.63
CA ASN A 40 -6.25 16.44 -14.62
C ASN A 40 -5.82 16.08 -13.17
N PRO A 41 -4.51 15.96 -12.89
CA PRO A 41 -3.98 15.58 -11.58
C PRO A 41 -4.35 16.59 -10.49
N ARG A 42 -4.68 16.10 -9.29
CA ARG A 42 -4.97 16.92 -8.11
C ARG A 42 -3.69 17.12 -7.30
N ASN A 43 -3.40 18.36 -6.94
CA ASN A 43 -2.22 18.73 -6.18
C ASN A 43 -2.28 18.19 -4.75
N ILE A 44 -1.46 17.20 -4.43
CA ILE A 44 -1.12 16.79 -3.07
C ILE A 44 0.24 17.38 -2.69
N ASP A 45 0.66 17.35 -1.42
CA ASP A 45 2.02 17.79 -1.08
C ASP A 45 3.07 16.70 -1.37
N SER A 46 4.31 17.11 -1.67
CA SER A 46 5.39 16.19 -2.07
C SER A 46 5.83 15.20 -0.99
N LYS A 47 5.48 15.43 0.27
CA LYS A 47 5.77 14.52 1.38
C LYS A 47 4.64 13.50 1.55
N THR A 48 3.39 13.88 1.29
CA THR A 48 2.28 12.94 1.10
C THR A 48 2.51 12.02 -0.11
N GLU A 49 2.96 12.56 -1.25
CA GLU A 49 3.32 11.75 -2.43
C GLU A 49 4.45 10.77 -2.11
N ALA A 50 5.56 11.27 -1.55
CA ALA A 50 6.70 10.42 -1.20
C ALA A 50 6.34 9.35 -0.16
N ALA A 51 5.47 9.65 0.81
CA ALA A 51 4.93 8.68 1.76
C ALA A 51 4.08 7.61 1.06
N PHE A 52 3.19 8.01 0.15
CA PHE A 52 2.36 7.08 -0.63
C PHE A 52 3.21 6.12 -1.46
N ILE A 53 4.23 6.64 -2.15
CA ILE A 53 5.19 5.83 -2.92
C ILE A 53 5.95 4.88 -1.99
N ALA A 54 6.47 5.37 -0.86
CA ALA A 54 7.20 4.56 0.11
C ALA A 54 6.36 3.38 0.66
N ILE A 55 5.10 3.59 1.07
CA ILE A 55 4.23 2.48 1.49
C ILE A 55 3.93 1.56 0.31
N PHE A 56 3.26 2.09 -0.71
CA PHE A 56 2.50 1.26 -1.65
C PHE A 56 3.33 0.76 -2.83
N ARG A 57 4.34 1.53 -3.25
CA ARG A 57 5.23 1.15 -4.36
C ARG A 57 6.45 0.40 -3.83
N GLU A 58 7.10 0.93 -2.81
CA GLU A 58 8.39 0.41 -2.31
C GLU A 58 8.25 -0.63 -1.20
N GLY A 59 7.16 -0.60 -0.41
CA GLY A 59 6.98 -1.47 0.77
C GLY A 59 7.81 -1.02 1.98
N ASN A 60 8.21 0.26 2.01
CA ASN A 60 9.09 0.88 2.99
C ASN A 60 8.33 1.75 4.00
N TYR A 61 7.71 1.06 4.95
CA TYR A 61 6.90 1.65 6.04
C TYR A 61 7.73 2.54 6.96
N LYS A 62 9.03 2.26 7.09
CA LYS A 62 10.00 3.01 7.90
C LYS A 62 10.26 4.40 7.31
N GLN A 63 10.54 4.47 6.01
CA GLN A 63 10.73 5.74 5.30
C GLN A 63 9.40 6.50 5.11
N ALA A 64 8.30 5.77 4.89
CA ALA A 64 6.96 6.37 4.81
C ALA A 64 6.61 7.17 6.08
N ARG A 65 6.86 6.64 7.27
CA ARG A 65 6.63 7.37 8.54
C ARG A 65 7.38 8.69 8.58
N GLN A 66 8.67 8.71 8.20
CA GLN A 66 9.48 9.94 8.14
C GLN A 66 8.89 10.99 7.17
N PHE A 67 8.36 10.58 6.02
CA PHE A 67 7.70 11.49 5.09
C PHE A 67 6.34 11.98 5.61
N LEU A 68 5.54 11.12 6.23
CA LEU A 68 4.27 11.49 6.86
C LEU A 68 4.46 12.46 8.04
N ASP A 69 5.51 12.27 8.83
CA ASP A 69 5.87 13.19 9.92
C ASP A 69 6.22 14.57 9.35
N GLN A 70 7.14 14.63 8.36
CA GLN A 70 7.51 15.87 7.66
C GLN A 70 6.30 16.58 7.00
N ALA A 71 5.36 15.84 6.41
CA ALA A 71 4.13 16.39 5.84
C ALA A 71 3.23 17.05 6.92
N THR A 72 3.09 16.40 8.09
CA THR A 72 2.28 16.94 9.19
C THR A 72 2.95 18.08 9.96
N GLU A 73 4.28 18.05 10.13
CA GLU A 73 5.05 19.14 10.73
C GLU A 73 5.05 20.39 9.83
N GLY A 74 5.08 20.19 8.50
CA GLY A 74 4.89 21.25 7.51
C GLY A 74 3.46 21.81 7.42
N GLY A 75 2.52 21.34 8.25
CA GLY A 75 1.16 21.85 8.29
C GLY A 75 0.29 21.48 7.09
N SER A 76 0.52 20.32 6.47
CA SER A 76 -0.28 19.88 5.32
C SER A 76 -1.78 19.86 5.62
N ASN A 77 -2.58 20.27 4.64
CA ASN A 77 -4.05 20.21 4.67
C ASN A 77 -4.60 19.10 3.75
N GLU A 78 -3.75 18.21 3.26
CA GLU A 78 -4.14 17.04 2.45
C GLU A 78 -4.66 15.91 3.36
N PRO A 79 -5.91 15.41 3.18
CA PRO A 79 -6.42 14.32 4.01
C PRO A 79 -5.68 12.99 3.84
N LEU A 80 -5.04 12.72 2.69
CA LEU A 80 -4.32 11.47 2.44
C LEU A 80 -3.15 11.22 3.42
N VAL A 81 -2.38 12.25 3.83
CA VAL A 81 -1.35 12.05 4.87
C VAL A 81 -1.97 11.62 6.20
N TYR A 82 -3.06 12.24 6.61
CA TYR A 82 -3.73 11.90 7.87
C TYR A 82 -4.35 10.49 7.81
N ALA A 83 -4.93 10.11 6.67
CA ALA A 83 -5.43 8.76 6.43
C ALA A 83 -4.29 7.70 6.50
N MET A 84 -3.15 7.97 5.87
CA MET A 84 -1.97 7.08 5.92
C MET A 84 -1.37 6.99 7.34
N LYS A 85 -1.34 8.08 8.10
CA LYS A 85 -0.92 8.01 9.52
C LYS A 85 -1.90 7.18 10.34
N ALA A 86 -3.21 7.36 10.16
CA ALA A 86 -4.23 6.60 10.88
C ALA A 86 -4.11 5.08 10.64
N SER A 87 -3.95 4.62 9.40
CA SER A 87 -3.75 3.19 9.10
C SER A 87 -2.47 2.64 9.75
N LEU A 88 -1.37 3.40 9.70
CA LEU A 88 -0.10 3.01 10.30
C LEU A 88 -0.10 2.93 11.84
N TYR A 89 -1.10 3.51 12.51
CA TYR A 89 -1.34 3.32 13.95
C TYR A 89 -2.37 2.23 14.25
N TYR A 90 -3.32 1.96 13.34
CA TYR A 90 -4.18 0.77 13.43
C TYR A 90 -3.34 -0.51 13.37
N ASP A 91 -2.38 -0.58 12.44
CA ASP A 91 -1.45 -1.72 12.30
C ASP A 91 -0.55 -1.92 13.52
N SER A 92 -0.21 -0.84 14.25
CA SER A 92 0.53 -0.88 15.51
C SER A 92 -0.37 -1.00 16.75
N ALA A 93 -1.66 -1.31 16.58
CA ALA A 93 -2.69 -1.38 17.62
C ALA A 93 -2.84 -0.14 18.52
N ASN A 94 -2.33 1.03 18.11
CA ASN A 94 -2.43 2.28 18.86
C ASN A 94 -3.71 3.03 18.44
N LEU A 95 -4.83 2.62 19.04
CA LEU A 95 -6.17 3.09 18.68
C LEU A 95 -6.40 4.58 18.96
N GLU A 96 -5.71 5.17 19.94
CA GLU A 96 -5.91 6.60 20.27
C GLU A 96 -5.21 7.50 19.23
N GLU A 97 -3.95 7.21 18.86
CA GLU A 97 -3.29 7.92 17.76
C GLU A 97 -4.02 7.69 16.43
N MET A 98 -4.44 6.45 16.14
CA MET A 98 -5.28 6.14 14.97
C MET A 98 -6.51 7.07 14.91
N ARG A 99 -7.19 7.28 16.04
CA ARG A 99 -8.34 8.19 16.13
C ARG A 99 -7.94 9.65 15.91
N VAL A 100 -6.87 10.14 16.55
CA VAL A 100 -6.37 11.52 16.35
C VAL A 100 -6.09 11.80 14.86
N TYR A 101 -5.60 10.81 14.12
CA TYR A 101 -5.34 10.94 12.68
C TYR A 101 -6.59 10.73 11.82
N ALA A 102 -7.57 9.91 12.24
CA ALA A 102 -8.90 9.85 11.62
C ALA A 102 -9.66 11.18 11.74
N ASP A 103 -9.66 11.78 12.93
CA ASP A 103 -10.30 13.09 13.20
C ASP A 103 -9.66 14.21 12.35
N LYS A 104 -8.33 14.19 12.16
CA LYS A 104 -7.62 15.10 11.24
C LYS A 104 -7.97 14.85 9.77
N THR A 105 -8.18 13.59 9.38
CA THR A 105 -8.64 13.22 8.02
C THR A 105 -10.00 13.85 7.74
N LEU A 106 -10.96 13.72 8.66
CA LEU A 106 -12.28 14.36 8.55
C LEU A 106 -12.19 15.89 8.46
N GLN A 107 -11.40 16.52 9.34
CA GLN A 107 -11.24 17.98 9.37
C GLN A 107 -10.57 18.58 8.12
N THR A 108 -9.72 17.82 7.43
CA THR A 108 -9.08 18.25 6.18
C THR A 108 -9.92 17.89 4.96
N ALA A 109 -10.64 16.77 4.99
CA ALA A 109 -11.60 16.39 3.96
C ALA A 109 -12.74 17.40 3.81
N GLU A 110 -13.34 17.89 4.91
CA GLU A 110 -14.41 18.90 4.84
C GLU A 110 -13.89 20.25 4.27
N LYS A 111 -12.65 20.66 4.58
CA LYS A 111 -12.02 21.83 3.95
C LYS A 111 -11.69 21.62 2.48
N LEU A 112 -11.29 20.40 2.10
CA LEU A 112 -10.99 20.04 0.72
C LEU A 112 -12.25 20.05 -0.15
N LYS A 113 -13.39 19.61 0.40
CA LYS A 113 -14.71 19.51 -0.25
C LYS A 113 -15.21 20.82 -0.88
N GLU A 114 -14.80 21.98 -0.35
CA GLU A 114 -15.10 23.30 -0.94
C GLU A 114 -14.44 23.50 -2.33
N LYS A 115 -13.32 22.82 -2.59
CA LYS A 115 -12.47 23.01 -3.78
C LYS A 115 -12.42 21.77 -4.68
N ASP A 116 -12.51 20.60 -4.04
CA ASP A 116 -12.58 19.29 -4.67
C ASP A 116 -13.67 18.46 -3.98
N PRO A 117 -14.95 18.64 -4.39
CA PRO A 117 -16.06 17.90 -3.78
C PRO A 117 -15.94 16.38 -3.90
N LEU A 118 -15.22 15.86 -4.91
CA LEU A 118 -15.01 14.42 -5.06
C LEU A 118 -14.06 13.92 -3.97
N ARG A 119 -12.85 14.48 -3.89
CA ARG A 119 -11.86 14.06 -2.88
C ARG A 119 -12.35 14.38 -1.46
N GLY A 120 -13.01 15.52 -1.25
CA GLY A 120 -13.60 15.88 0.03
C GLY A 120 -14.59 14.83 0.55
N ASN A 121 -15.60 14.45 -0.25
CA ASN A 121 -16.53 13.39 0.16
C ASN A 121 -15.85 12.01 0.28
N LEU A 122 -14.88 11.70 -0.60
CA LEU A 122 -14.11 10.44 -0.52
C LEU A 122 -13.33 10.30 0.79
N TYR A 123 -12.63 11.35 1.25
CA TYR A 123 -11.90 11.30 2.52
C TYR A 123 -12.78 11.45 3.76
N LEU A 124 -13.99 12.01 3.64
CA LEU A 124 -15.02 11.92 4.70
C LEU A 124 -15.47 10.46 4.89
N ALA A 125 -15.67 9.71 3.80
CA ALA A 125 -15.93 8.27 3.89
C ALA A 125 -14.74 7.51 4.53
N VAL A 126 -13.49 7.81 4.15
CA VAL A 126 -12.30 7.19 4.76
C VAL A 126 -12.22 7.50 6.27
N GLY A 127 -12.45 8.74 6.68
CA GLY A 127 -12.44 9.14 8.08
C GLY A 127 -13.53 8.47 8.91
N HIS A 128 -14.77 8.40 8.40
CA HIS A 128 -15.86 7.71 9.09
C HIS A 128 -15.68 6.18 9.13
N PHE A 129 -15.03 5.58 8.13
CA PHE A 129 -14.63 4.17 8.16
C PHE A 129 -13.61 3.92 9.29
N MET A 130 -12.65 4.83 9.48
CA MET A 130 -11.67 4.76 10.56
C MET A 130 -12.30 4.97 11.94
N GLU A 131 -13.22 5.92 12.11
CA GLU A 131 -14.04 6.04 13.33
C GLU A 131 -14.83 4.75 13.62
N GLY A 132 -15.49 4.19 12.61
CA GLY A 132 -16.24 2.93 12.75
C GLY A 132 -15.35 1.78 13.20
N ALA A 133 -14.15 1.64 12.62
CA ALA A 133 -13.17 0.64 13.02
C ALA A 133 -12.67 0.85 14.46
N TYR A 134 -12.42 2.09 14.89
CA TYR A 134 -12.10 2.42 16.28
C TYR A 134 -13.25 2.04 17.24
N LEU A 135 -14.49 2.40 16.89
CA LEU A 135 -15.68 2.11 17.71
C LEU A 135 -15.92 0.60 17.86
N LEU A 136 -15.76 -0.19 16.78
CA LEU A 136 -15.79 -1.66 16.86
C LEU A 136 -14.72 -2.21 17.82
N LYS A 137 -13.49 -1.69 17.76
CA LYS A 137 -12.40 -2.10 18.68
C LYS A 137 -12.65 -1.71 20.13
N LYS A 138 -13.51 -0.73 20.40
CA LYS A 138 -13.98 -0.33 21.74
C LYS A 138 -15.27 -1.04 22.19
N GLY A 139 -15.93 -1.80 21.33
CA GLY A 139 -17.22 -2.46 21.62
C GLY A 139 -18.46 -1.58 21.40
N SER A 140 -18.30 -0.39 20.82
CA SER A 140 -19.39 0.54 20.44
C SER A 140 -20.01 0.14 19.10
N TYR A 141 -20.67 -1.02 19.07
CA TYR A 141 -21.16 -1.65 17.85
C TYR A 141 -22.26 -0.84 17.14
N LEU A 142 -23.18 -0.22 17.88
CA LEU A 142 -24.31 0.52 17.29
C LEU A 142 -23.84 1.83 16.64
N GLU A 143 -22.90 2.50 17.30
CA GLU A 143 -22.25 3.71 16.81
C GLU A 143 -21.40 3.40 15.57
N ALA A 144 -20.72 2.25 15.53
CA ALA A 144 -19.99 1.79 14.34
C ALA A 144 -20.92 1.46 13.15
N VAL A 145 -22.11 0.90 13.39
CA VAL A 145 -23.13 0.70 12.35
C VAL A 145 -23.61 2.06 11.81
N SER A 146 -23.81 3.06 12.67
CA SER A 146 -24.11 4.44 12.25
C SER A 146 -23.02 5.02 11.35
N LYS A 147 -21.73 4.86 11.73
CA LYS A 147 -20.59 5.26 10.89
C LYS A 147 -20.57 4.55 9.54
N THR A 148 -20.95 3.27 9.49
CA THR A 148 -21.04 2.51 8.25
C THR A 148 -22.05 3.11 7.26
N GLY A 149 -23.16 3.67 7.76
CA GLY A 149 -24.09 4.45 6.95
C GLY A 149 -23.42 5.67 6.31
N GLN A 150 -22.76 6.50 7.13
CA GLN A 150 -22.07 7.71 6.66
C GLN A 150 -21.03 7.41 5.57
N VAL A 151 -20.29 6.29 5.69
CA VAL A 151 -19.33 5.84 4.67
C VAL A 151 -20.00 5.66 3.30
N PHE A 152 -21.17 5.01 3.25
CA PHE A 152 -21.87 4.79 1.98
C PHE A 152 -22.51 6.07 1.44
N ASP A 153 -23.10 6.93 2.28
CA ASP A 153 -23.68 8.21 1.86
C ASP A 153 -22.62 9.11 1.16
N TYR A 154 -21.42 9.17 1.73
CA TYR A 154 -20.31 9.94 1.16
C TYR A 154 -19.70 9.29 -0.09
N LEU A 155 -19.60 7.95 -0.14
CA LEU A 155 -19.16 7.25 -1.35
C LEU A 155 -20.19 7.38 -2.49
N GLU A 156 -21.49 7.38 -2.22
CA GLU A 156 -22.52 7.65 -3.22
C GLU A 156 -22.43 9.10 -3.73
N THR A 157 -22.19 10.05 -2.82
CA THR A 157 -21.99 11.46 -3.16
C THR A 157 -20.77 11.68 -4.05
N ALA A 158 -19.63 11.05 -3.73
CA ALA A 158 -18.45 11.04 -4.61
C ALA A 158 -18.74 10.37 -5.97
N SER A 159 -19.45 9.24 -5.97
CA SER A 159 -19.83 8.50 -7.17
C SER A 159 -20.73 9.27 -8.14
N LYS A 160 -21.46 10.29 -7.65
CA LYS A 160 -22.32 11.18 -8.46
C LYS A 160 -21.53 12.29 -9.16
N ILE A 161 -20.30 12.57 -8.71
CA ILE A 161 -19.45 13.63 -9.25
C ILE A 161 -18.60 13.09 -10.41
N ASP A 162 -17.88 11.99 -10.18
CA ASP A 162 -17.28 11.18 -11.26
C ASP A 162 -17.23 9.70 -10.83
N PRO A 163 -18.09 8.83 -11.40
CA PRO A 163 -18.09 7.40 -11.09
C PRO A 163 -16.89 6.64 -11.68
N ASN A 164 -16.12 7.25 -12.57
CA ASN A 164 -14.96 6.65 -13.23
C ASN A 164 -13.63 7.15 -12.64
N ASP A 165 -13.66 8.04 -11.63
CA ASP A 165 -12.46 8.62 -11.02
C ASP A 165 -11.52 7.52 -10.47
N PRO A 166 -10.19 7.59 -10.72
CA PRO A 166 -9.30 6.48 -10.37
C PRO A 166 -9.01 6.32 -8.87
N GLU A 167 -8.96 7.42 -8.10
CA GLU A 167 -8.72 7.39 -6.64
C GLU A 167 -9.98 6.86 -5.93
N PHE A 168 -11.15 7.33 -6.38
CA PHE A 168 -12.46 6.84 -5.94
C PHE A 168 -12.61 5.35 -6.23
N ASN A 169 -12.32 4.90 -7.46
CA ASN A 169 -12.45 3.49 -7.83
C ASN A 169 -11.41 2.61 -7.13
N LEU A 170 -10.22 3.12 -6.84
CA LEU A 170 -9.24 2.41 -6.01
C LEU A 170 -9.80 2.19 -4.59
N LEU A 171 -10.13 3.26 -3.87
CA LEU A 171 -10.53 3.17 -2.46
C LEU A 171 -11.88 2.47 -2.26
N ARG A 172 -12.90 2.81 -3.07
CA ARG A 172 -14.19 2.10 -3.06
C ARG A 172 -14.03 0.64 -3.49
N GLY A 173 -13.16 0.37 -4.46
CA GLY A 173 -12.87 -0.99 -4.92
C GLY A 173 -12.29 -1.86 -3.81
N TYR A 174 -11.29 -1.38 -3.07
CA TYR A 174 -10.77 -2.09 -1.90
C TYR A 174 -11.86 -2.41 -0.87
N LEU A 175 -12.78 -1.47 -0.59
CA LEU A 175 -13.91 -1.69 0.32
C LEU A 175 -14.90 -2.73 -0.23
N ASP A 176 -15.36 -2.58 -1.47
CA ASP A 176 -16.31 -3.49 -2.11
C ASP A 176 -15.73 -4.93 -2.20
N LEU A 177 -14.43 -5.06 -2.51
CA LEU A 177 -13.71 -6.35 -2.57
C LEU A 177 -13.54 -6.98 -1.18
N PHE A 178 -13.23 -6.18 -0.15
CA PHE A 178 -13.19 -6.64 1.24
C PHE A 178 -14.58 -7.14 1.69
N LEU A 179 -15.65 -6.38 1.43
CA LEU A 179 -17.01 -6.78 1.81
C LEU A 179 -17.50 -8.01 1.03
N SER A 180 -17.08 -8.18 -0.22
CA SER A 180 -17.36 -9.38 -1.03
C SER A 180 -16.78 -10.68 -0.45
N LYS A 181 -15.82 -10.61 0.49
CA LYS A 181 -15.27 -11.78 1.19
C LYS A 181 -16.14 -12.23 2.38
N TYR A 182 -16.89 -11.32 2.99
CA TYR A 182 -17.66 -11.56 4.21
C TYR A 182 -19.18 -11.56 3.98
N THR A 183 -19.65 -11.19 2.79
CA THR A 183 -21.07 -11.18 2.44
C THR A 183 -21.33 -12.08 1.21
N PRO A 184 -22.41 -12.88 1.18
CA PRO A 184 -22.72 -13.78 0.07
C PRO A 184 -23.31 -13.08 -1.15
N PHE A 185 -23.33 -11.74 -1.18
CA PHE A 185 -23.96 -10.96 -2.25
C PHE A 185 -23.00 -10.79 -3.43
N SER A 186 -23.24 -11.59 -4.47
CA SER A 186 -22.33 -11.89 -5.59
C SER A 186 -22.18 -10.77 -6.64
N GLN A 187 -21.88 -9.54 -6.22
CA GLN A 187 -21.45 -8.46 -7.13
C GLN A 187 -19.95 -8.47 -7.45
N SER A 188 -19.18 -9.41 -6.90
CA SER A 188 -17.72 -9.44 -6.98
C SER A 188 -17.15 -9.33 -8.39
N GLU A 189 -17.70 -10.02 -9.41
CA GLU A 189 -17.19 -9.91 -10.78
C GLU A 189 -17.49 -8.52 -11.41
N GLN A 190 -18.60 -7.84 -11.05
CA GLN A 190 -18.87 -6.46 -11.48
C GLN A 190 -17.96 -5.44 -10.77
N VAL A 191 -17.70 -5.65 -9.48
CA VAL A 191 -16.74 -4.86 -8.69
C VAL A 191 -15.34 -5.01 -9.29
N ILE A 192 -14.93 -6.24 -9.60
CA ILE A 192 -13.65 -6.56 -10.25
C ILE A 192 -13.55 -5.87 -11.61
N VAL A 193 -14.54 -5.98 -12.50
CA VAL A 193 -14.50 -5.33 -13.83
C VAL A 193 -14.43 -3.80 -13.72
N ARG A 194 -15.17 -3.19 -12.77
CA ARG A 194 -15.10 -1.75 -12.49
C ARG A 194 -13.70 -1.34 -12.01
N PHE A 195 -13.13 -2.12 -11.10
CA PHE A 195 -11.81 -1.90 -10.51
C PHE A 195 -10.68 -2.10 -11.53
N GLU A 196 -10.69 -3.20 -12.30
CA GLU A 196 -9.81 -3.49 -13.42
C GLU A 196 -9.73 -2.30 -14.40
N LYS A 197 -10.90 -1.75 -14.76
CA LYS A 197 -11.04 -0.67 -15.73
C LYS A 197 -10.60 0.70 -15.20
N TYR A 198 -10.99 1.09 -13.99
CA TYR A 198 -10.87 2.48 -13.53
C TYR A 198 -9.85 2.71 -12.40
N ALA A 199 -9.55 1.72 -11.55
CA ALA A 199 -8.62 1.95 -10.45
C ALA A 199 -7.18 2.17 -10.95
N SER A 200 -6.47 3.05 -10.24
CA SER A 200 -5.10 3.47 -10.53
C SER A 200 -4.42 3.83 -9.20
N PRO A 201 -3.09 3.65 -9.04
CA PRO A 201 -2.13 3.14 -10.02
C PRO A 201 -2.25 1.63 -10.27
N ASN A 202 -1.73 1.18 -11.41
CA ASN A 202 -1.83 -0.21 -11.86
C ASN A 202 -1.21 -1.20 -10.87
N TYR A 203 -0.03 -0.93 -10.31
CA TYR A 203 0.62 -1.83 -9.33
C TYR A 203 -0.25 -2.11 -8.10
N LEU A 204 -0.97 -1.11 -7.56
CA LEU A 204 -1.91 -1.32 -6.46
C LEU A 204 -3.15 -2.12 -6.89
N LYS A 205 -3.72 -1.79 -8.04
CA LYS A 205 -4.84 -2.54 -8.63
C LYS A 205 -4.47 -4.01 -8.86
N ASN A 206 -3.32 -4.28 -9.45
CA ASN A 206 -2.81 -5.62 -9.72
C ASN A 206 -2.53 -6.38 -8.39
N ARG A 207 -1.97 -5.71 -7.38
CA ARG A 207 -1.81 -6.26 -6.01
C ARG A 207 -3.16 -6.64 -5.36
N ALA A 208 -4.19 -5.81 -5.50
CA ALA A 208 -5.52 -6.08 -4.94
C ALA A 208 -6.29 -7.18 -5.67
N LEU A 209 -6.17 -7.24 -7.00
CA LEU A 209 -6.75 -8.33 -7.80
C LEU A 209 -6.06 -9.66 -7.50
N THR A 210 -4.75 -9.63 -7.23
CA THR A 210 -4.00 -10.81 -6.76
C THR A 210 -4.59 -11.38 -5.48
N THR A 211 -4.73 -10.56 -4.42
CA THR A 211 -5.29 -11.03 -3.14
C THR A 211 -6.76 -11.42 -3.26
N THR A 212 -7.54 -10.71 -4.07
CA THR A 212 -8.94 -11.04 -4.39
C THR A 212 -9.05 -12.43 -5.02
N TYR A 213 -8.32 -12.69 -6.12
CA TYR A 213 -8.41 -13.96 -6.82
C TYR A 213 -7.80 -15.12 -5.99
N ARG A 214 -6.78 -14.86 -5.16
CA ARG A 214 -6.26 -15.83 -4.18
C ARG A 214 -7.33 -16.24 -3.17
N ASP A 215 -8.02 -15.27 -2.57
CA ASP A 215 -9.04 -15.51 -1.54
C ASP A 215 -10.30 -16.18 -2.15
N LEU A 216 -10.60 -15.89 -3.42
CA LEU A 216 -11.59 -16.62 -4.23
C LEU A 216 -11.10 -18.00 -4.74
N LYS A 217 -9.89 -18.44 -4.37
CA LYS A 217 -9.23 -19.69 -4.80
C LYS A 217 -9.03 -19.83 -6.33
N LYS A 218 -9.16 -18.74 -7.08
CA LYS A 218 -8.88 -18.64 -8.53
C LYS A 218 -7.35 -18.42 -8.73
N TYR A 219 -6.52 -19.38 -8.29
CA TYR A 219 -5.07 -19.18 -8.13
C TYR A 219 -4.33 -18.79 -9.41
N ASP A 220 -4.74 -19.27 -10.58
CA ASP A 220 -4.07 -18.94 -11.84
C ASP A 220 -4.29 -17.48 -12.25
N LYS A 221 -5.52 -16.95 -12.07
CA LYS A 221 -5.79 -15.51 -12.17
C LYS A 221 -5.02 -14.71 -11.11
N ALA A 222 -4.87 -15.24 -9.90
CA ALA A 222 -4.08 -14.58 -8.85
C ALA A 222 -2.60 -14.46 -9.29
N MET A 223 -2.02 -15.52 -9.86
CA MET A 223 -0.66 -15.49 -10.41
C MET A 223 -0.52 -14.53 -11.59
N GLU A 224 -1.48 -14.50 -12.52
CA GLU A 224 -1.49 -13.55 -13.64
C GLU A 224 -1.42 -12.09 -13.18
N TYR A 225 -2.17 -11.72 -12.14
CA TYR A 225 -2.14 -10.38 -11.54
C TYR A 225 -0.92 -10.13 -10.66
N MET A 226 -0.39 -11.17 -10.01
CA MET A 226 0.85 -11.11 -9.22
C MET A 226 2.06 -10.79 -10.11
N ASP A 227 2.13 -11.39 -11.30
CA ASP A 227 3.20 -11.17 -12.26
C ASP A 227 3.14 -9.76 -12.88
N LYS A 228 1.93 -9.23 -13.14
CA LYS A 228 1.75 -7.82 -13.51
C LYS A 228 2.23 -6.87 -12.40
N ALA A 229 1.88 -7.16 -11.14
CA ALA A 229 2.29 -6.33 -10.01
C ALA A 229 3.82 -6.35 -9.80
N ILE A 230 4.46 -7.52 -9.85
CA ILE A 230 5.93 -7.65 -9.74
C ILE A 230 6.66 -6.99 -10.93
N ALA A 231 6.08 -6.99 -12.13
CA ALA A 231 6.68 -6.29 -13.26
C ALA A 231 6.73 -4.76 -13.07
N GLU A 232 5.78 -4.18 -12.33
CA GLU A 232 5.74 -2.74 -12.02
C GLU A 232 6.58 -2.35 -10.78
N THR A 233 6.62 -3.21 -9.77
CA THR A 233 7.31 -2.96 -8.49
C THR A 233 8.11 -4.18 -7.99
N PRO A 234 9.13 -4.64 -8.75
CA PRO A 234 9.88 -5.86 -8.44
C PRO A 234 10.63 -5.78 -7.11
N GLU A 235 10.99 -4.58 -6.67
CA GLU A 235 11.73 -4.38 -5.43
C GLU A 235 10.86 -4.42 -4.16
N ASN A 236 9.53 -4.51 -4.27
CA ASN A 236 8.61 -4.43 -3.13
C ASN A 236 8.56 -5.76 -2.32
N PRO A 237 9.01 -5.79 -1.05
CA PRO A 237 9.10 -7.03 -0.28
C PRO A 237 7.74 -7.65 0.08
N GLU A 238 6.65 -6.88 0.12
CA GLU A 238 5.31 -7.44 0.31
C GLU A 238 4.81 -8.18 -0.94
N LEU A 239 5.20 -7.74 -2.15
CA LEU A 239 4.91 -8.48 -3.37
C LEU A 239 5.74 -9.77 -3.46
N GLN A 240 7.00 -9.73 -3.05
CA GLN A 240 7.84 -10.94 -2.95
C GLN A 240 7.22 -11.95 -1.97
N TYR A 241 6.78 -11.49 -0.80
CA TYR A 241 6.05 -12.32 0.16
C TYR A 241 4.75 -12.91 -0.43
N LEU A 242 3.93 -12.10 -1.11
CA LEU A 242 2.67 -12.54 -1.71
C LEU A 242 2.87 -13.57 -2.85
N LYS A 243 3.91 -13.40 -3.68
CA LYS A 243 4.29 -14.39 -4.71
C LYS A 243 4.77 -15.69 -4.06
N GLY A 244 5.55 -15.58 -2.97
CA GLY A 244 5.96 -16.72 -2.14
C GLY A 244 4.78 -17.51 -1.58
N GLN A 245 3.73 -16.83 -1.08
CA GLN A 245 2.50 -17.47 -0.62
C GLN A 245 1.76 -18.22 -1.74
N LEU A 246 1.61 -17.60 -2.91
CA LEU A 246 0.93 -18.23 -4.05
C LEU A 246 1.66 -19.48 -4.55
N LEU A 247 2.99 -19.39 -4.69
CA LEU A 247 3.83 -20.52 -5.08
C LEU A 247 3.80 -21.64 -4.03
N ARG A 248 3.74 -21.31 -2.73
CA ARG A 248 3.57 -22.30 -1.66
C ARG A 248 2.23 -23.03 -1.76
N LEU A 249 1.14 -22.29 -1.99
CA LEU A 249 -0.20 -22.86 -2.15
C LEU A 249 -0.28 -23.81 -3.35
N GLN A 250 0.27 -23.40 -4.50
CA GLN A 250 0.35 -24.28 -5.68
C GLN A 250 1.29 -25.48 -5.44
N GLY A 251 2.46 -25.27 -4.86
CA GLY A 251 3.44 -26.32 -4.56
C GLY A 251 2.89 -27.38 -3.60
N ARG A 252 2.15 -26.98 -2.56
CA ARG A 252 1.47 -27.93 -1.65
C ARG A 252 0.32 -28.67 -2.34
N ALA A 253 -0.51 -27.99 -3.13
CA ALA A 253 -1.64 -28.59 -3.83
C ALA A 253 -1.20 -29.61 -4.90
N ASN A 254 -0.13 -29.28 -5.64
CA ASN A 254 0.40 -30.09 -6.73
C ASN A 254 1.51 -31.07 -6.31
N LYS A 255 1.95 -31.02 -5.04
CA LYS A 255 3.14 -31.73 -4.52
C LYS A 255 4.39 -31.47 -5.35
N ASN A 256 4.55 -30.20 -5.78
CA ASN A 256 5.59 -29.77 -6.70
C ASN A 256 6.76 -29.13 -5.94
N LEU A 257 7.90 -29.81 -5.95
CA LEU A 257 9.11 -29.41 -5.22
C LEU A 257 9.70 -28.08 -5.72
N ASP A 258 9.65 -27.83 -7.03
CA ASP A 258 10.22 -26.61 -7.63
C ASP A 258 9.38 -25.38 -7.30
N GLN A 259 8.05 -25.51 -7.22
CA GLN A 259 7.15 -24.46 -6.73
C GLN A 259 7.40 -24.13 -5.24
N LEU A 260 7.66 -25.14 -4.40
CA LEU A 260 8.03 -24.92 -3.00
C LEU A 260 9.42 -24.24 -2.87
N LYS A 261 10.41 -24.67 -3.66
CA LYS A 261 11.75 -24.04 -3.69
C LYS A 261 11.70 -22.61 -4.19
N ALA A 262 10.94 -22.33 -5.25
CA ALA A 262 10.70 -20.96 -5.72
C ALA A 262 10.02 -20.11 -4.63
N SER A 263 9.00 -20.65 -3.95
CA SER A 263 8.36 -19.98 -2.80
C SER A 263 9.37 -19.61 -1.70
N GLN A 264 10.28 -20.52 -1.34
CA GLN A 264 11.35 -20.25 -0.37
C GLN A 264 12.23 -19.07 -0.81
N SER A 265 12.66 -19.02 -2.07
CA SER A 265 13.45 -17.89 -2.60
C SER A 265 12.67 -16.56 -2.58
N TYR A 266 11.38 -16.57 -2.91
CA TYR A 266 10.52 -15.38 -2.83
C TYR A 266 10.35 -14.88 -1.38
N PHE A 267 10.24 -15.78 -0.41
CA PHE A 267 10.28 -15.41 1.02
C PHE A 267 11.65 -14.91 1.47
N GLU A 268 12.75 -15.44 0.94
CA GLU A 268 14.11 -14.94 1.21
C GLU A 268 14.30 -13.50 0.68
N MET A 269 13.82 -13.20 -0.53
CA MET A 269 13.80 -11.84 -1.09
C MET A 269 12.99 -10.86 -0.22
N ALA A 270 11.87 -11.29 0.36
CA ALA A 270 11.12 -10.48 1.33
C ALA A 270 11.91 -10.24 2.63
N LYS A 271 12.58 -11.27 3.16
CA LYS A 271 13.41 -11.20 4.38
C LYS A 271 14.61 -10.26 4.24
N GLN A 272 15.20 -10.14 3.05
CA GLN A 272 16.30 -9.21 2.77
C GLN A 272 15.94 -7.72 3.02
N LYS A 273 14.65 -7.40 3.15
CA LYS A 273 14.13 -6.05 3.45
C LYS A 273 13.19 -6.05 4.66
N GLU A 274 13.38 -6.96 5.62
CA GLU A 274 12.50 -7.04 6.79
C GLU A 274 12.52 -5.78 7.68
N ASP A 275 13.56 -4.94 7.60
CA ASP A 275 13.62 -3.63 8.28
C ASP A 275 12.70 -2.55 7.66
N GLN A 276 12.15 -2.81 6.48
CA GLN A 276 11.22 -1.94 5.76
C GLN A 276 9.75 -2.26 6.09
N LEU A 277 9.49 -3.48 6.59
CA LEU A 277 8.16 -4.04 6.79
C LEU A 277 7.58 -3.79 8.20
N PRO A 278 6.24 -3.86 8.39
CA PRO A 278 5.64 -3.92 9.71
C PRO A 278 6.05 -5.20 10.45
N GLN A 279 6.31 -5.13 11.76
CA GLN A 279 6.73 -6.27 12.59
C GLN A 279 5.78 -7.49 12.48
N SER A 280 4.48 -7.25 12.34
CA SER A 280 3.47 -8.29 12.12
C SER A 280 3.69 -9.07 10.82
N VAL A 281 4.10 -8.40 9.74
CA VAL A 281 4.46 -9.02 8.46
C VAL A 281 5.78 -9.78 8.60
N VAL A 282 6.79 -9.18 9.26
CA VAL A 282 8.10 -9.83 9.50
C VAL A 282 7.94 -11.16 10.25
N ILE A 283 7.06 -11.22 11.25
CA ILE A 283 6.74 -12.46 11.98
C ILE A 283 6.11 -13.51 11.06
N GLN A 284 5.16 -13.12 10.21
CA GLN A 284 4.50 -14.04 9.27
C GLN A 284 5.44 -14.55 8.18
N VAL A 285 6.24 -13.67 7.57
CA VAL A 285 7.27 -14.03 6.58
C VAL A 285 8.25 -15.03 7.16
N ASN A 286 8.74 -14.80 8.39
CA ASN A 286 9.66 -15.72 9.06
C ASN A 286 8.99 -17.07 9.43
N HIS A 287 7.71 -17.08 9.79
CA HIS A 287 6.95 -18.31 10.02
C HIS A 287 6.76 -19.12 8.72
N GLU A 288 6.31 -18.49 7.64
CA GLU A 288 6.08 -19.18 6.36
C GLU A 288 7.37 -19.63 5.67
N TYR A 289 8.45 -18.86 5.79
CA TYR A 289 9.79 -19.27 5.33
C TYR A 289 10.26 -20.57 5.96
N ASN A 290 10.08 -20.73 7.27
CA ASN A 290 10.42 -21.97 7.96
C ASN A 290 9.46 -23.11 7.56
N ALA A 291 8.16 -22.82 7.47
CA ALA A 291 7.17 -23.83 7.11
C ALA A 291 7.36 -24.39 5.68
N VAL A 292 7.72 -23.56 4.69
CA VAL A 292 8.01 -24.05 3.33
C VAL A 292 9.31 -24.86 3.28
N LYS A 293 10.31 -24.52 4.10
CA LYS A 293 11.54 -25.32 4.23
C LYS A 293 11.24 -26.72 4.79
N ASP A 294 10.37 -26.82 5.78
CA ASP A 294 9.93 -28.12 6.34
C ASP A 294 9.08 -28.91 5.31
N GLU A 295 8.26 -28.23 4.52
CA GLU A 295 7.49 -28.83 3.40
C GLU A 295 8.41 -29.38 2.29
N ILE A 296 9.47 -28.66 1.93
CA ILE A 296 10.53 -29.12 1.02
C ILE A 296 11.18 -30.40 1.56
N GLN A 297 11.62 -30.40 2.82
CA GLN A 297 12.29 -31.56 3.44
C GLN A 297 11.37 -32.79 3.51
N LYS A 298 10.08 -32.61 3.84
CA LYS A 298 9.08 -33.69 3.82
C LYS A 298 8.95 -34.32 2.43
N LEU A 299 8.87 -33.50 1.39
CA LEU A 299 8.67 -33.98 0.01
C LEU A 299 9.94 -34.62 -0.58
N GLU A 300 11.13 -34.10 -0.25
CA GLU A 300 12.41 -34.71 -0.65
C GLU A 300 12.64 -36.07 0.05
N ALA A 301 12.23 -36.20 1.31
CA ALA A 301 12.31 -37.46 2.05
C ALA A 301 11.23 -38.48 1.63
N ASN A 302 10.05 -38.01 1.18
CA ASN A 302 8.96 -38.87 0.69
C ASN A 302 8.21 -38.22 -0.49
N PRO A 303 8.59 -38.52 -1.75
CA PRO A 303 7.89 -38.04 -2.93
C PRO A 303 6.41 -38.49 -3.04
N ASN A 304 6.02 -39.54 -2.30
CA ASN A 304 4.65 -40.07 -2.26
C ASN A 304 3.85 -39.58 -1.05
N LEU A 305 4.27 -38.49 -0.40
CA LEU A 305 3.62 -37.89 0.76
C LEU A 305 2.10 -37.71 0.54
N SER A 306 1.26 -38.17 1.48
CA SER A 306 -0.20 -38.04 1.38
C SER A 306 -0.66 -36.60 1.52
N GLU A 307 -0.16 -35.89 2.54
CA GLU A 307 -0.53 -34.54 2.96
C GLU A 307 0.64 -33.81 3.65
N PHE A 308 0.59 -32.47 3.73
CA PHE A 308 1.68 -31.60 4.19
C PHE A 308 1.46 -31.03 5.60
#